data_AF-A0A524IH43-F1
#
_entry.id   AF-A0A524IH43-F1
#
_cell.length_a   1.000
_cell.length_b   1.000
_cell.length_c   1.000
_cell.angle_alpha   90.00
_cell.angle_beta   90.00
_cell.angle_gamma   90.00
#
_symmetry.space_group_name_H-M   'P 1'
#
loop_
_entity.id
_entity.type
_entity.pdbx_description
1 polymer ?
#
loop_
_entity_poly.entity_id
_entity_poly.type
_entity_poly.pdbx_seq_one_letter_code
_entity_poly.pdbx_strand_id
1 'polypeptide(L)'
;MQKLAGTGSFSREELLSVYRILCKNTHPDLTGKDGADFIKVQEAFSRFRNNAGKGSLRPTAAFDPFKVIRETGWKGGFQAKNSLYLGLYRYFLSGLHSYRIRSNQVLQERNLQIIRTILYWAEKYDKEFVRIFTNFNRSVFNHLRISEHYREELKARKILLDGFYWFLHYQDTGRESSRRICLEKLNASAFMLRLFSPLTGSVKSPCLAWMELCLWLQQELDKEPVGFHILF
;
A
#
# COMPACT_ATOMS: atom_id res chain seq x y z
N MET A 1 -3.86 -6.19 24.49
CA MET A 1 -5.10 -5.60 23.95
C MET A 1 -5.15 -4.06 24.04
N GLN A 2 -4.44 -3.40 24.97
CA GLN A 2 -4.40 -1.93 25.08
C GLN A 2 -3.88 -1.19 23.83
N LYS A 3 -3.06 -1.82 22.98
CA LYS A 3 -2.60 -1.22 21.71
C LYS A 3 -3.68 -1.12 20.61
N LEU A 4 -4.80 -1.83 20.73
CA LEU A 4 -5.89 -1.81 19.74
C LEU A 4 -6.92 -0.70 20.01
N ALA A 5 -7.02 -0.19 21.24
CA ALA A 5 -8.01 0.84 21.58
C ALA A 5 -7.60 2.27 21.13
N GLY A 6 -6.34 2.48 20.73
CA GLY A 6 -5.78 3.82 20.51
C GLY A 6 -5.84 4.37 19.07
N THR A 7 -6.29 3.58 18.09
CA THR A 7 -6.28 3.98 16.68
C THR A 7 -7.69 3.85 16.10
N GLY A 8 -8.48 4.93 16.21
CA GLY A 8 -9.92 5.01 15.92
C GLY A 8 -10.36 4.83 14.47
N SER A 9 -9.72 3.97 13.69
CA SER A 9 -10.23 3.52 12.39
C SER A 9 -9.66 2.15 12.05
N PHE A 10 -10.52 1.15 12.00
CA PHE A 10 -10.19 -0.20 11.53
C PHE A 10 -10.84 -0.42 10.16
N SER A 11 -10.12 -1.09 9.26
CA SER A 11 -10.70 -1.62 8.02
C SER A 11 -11.71 -2.73 8.31
N ARG A 12 -12.58 -3.02 7.34
CA ARG A 12 -13.62 -4.06 7.46
C ARG A 12 -12.99 -5.43 7.72
N GLU A 13 -11.87 -5.71 7.07
CA GLU A 13 -11.11 -6.96 7.19
C GLU A 13 -10.43 -7.08 8.55
N GLU A 14 -9.87 -5.98 9.10
CA GLU A 14 -9.30 -5.94 10.45
C GLU A 14 -10.37 -6.19 11.51
N LEU A 15 -11.54 -5.58 11.38
CA LEU A 15 -12.65 -5.80 12.30
C LEU A 15 -13.20 -7.21 12.22
N LEU A 16 -13.27 -7.81 11.02
CA LEU A 16 -13.65 -9.21 10.87
C LEU A 16 -12.64 -10.15 11.52
N SER A 17 -11.34 -9.84 11.40
CA SER A 17 -10.28 -10.64 12.02
C SER A 17 -10.32 -10.53 13.55
N VAL A 18 -10.41 -9.31 14.08
CA VAL A 18 -10.54 -9.04 15.52
C VAL A 18 -11.82 -9.68 16.07
N TYR A 19 -12.94 -9.56 15.36
CA TYR A 19 -14.21 -10.20 15.72
C TYR A 19 -14.07 -11.72 15.84
N ARG A 20 -13.44 -12.39 14.86
CA ARG A 20 -13.23 -13.85 14.91
C ARG A 20 -12.37 -14.28 16.11
N ILE A 21 -11.35 -13.51 16.44
CA ILE A 21 -10.48 -13.80 17.60
C ILE A 21 -11.28 -13.62 18.89
N LEU A 22 -12.04 -12.54 19.02
CA LEU A 22 -12.86 -12.27 20.19
C LEU A 22 -13.95 -13.33 20.37
N CYS A 23 -14.64 -13.74 19.30
CA CYS A 23 -15.63 -14.81 19.35
C CYS A 23 -15.04 -16.14 19.83
N LYS A 24 -13.85 -16.52 19.35
CA LYS A 24 -13.16 -17.74 19.82
C LYS A 24 -12.81 -17.69 21.30
N ASN A 25 -12.43 -16.52 21.81
CA ASN A 25 -12.01 -16.35 23.20
C ASN A 25 -13.16 -16.09 24.19
N THR A 26 -14.37 -15.85 23.69
CA THR A 26 -15.55 -15.55 24.51
C THR A 26 -16.66 -16.57 24.37
N HIS A 27 -16.52 -17.55 23.46
CA HIS A 27 -17.57 -18.54 23.20
C HIS A 27 -17.92 -19.33 24.48
N PRO A 28 -19.22 -19.47 24.82
CA PRO A 28 -19.63 -20.18 26.03
C PRO A 28 -19.13 -21.64 26.03
N ASP A 29 -19.22 -22.35 24.90
CA ASP A 29 -18.72 -23.73 24.76
C ASP A 29 -17.21 -23.90 24.99
N LEU A 30 -16.42 -22.83 24.82
CA LEU A 30 -14.96 -22.86 24.99
C LEU A 30 -14.51 -22.32 26.35
N THR A 31 -15.33 -21.49 26.98
CA THR A 31 -14.99 -20.78 28.23
C THR A 31 -15.74 -21.31 29.44
N GLY A 32 -16.80 -22.11 29.25
CA GLY A 32 -17.67 -22.63 30.31
C GLY A 32 -18.49 -21.54 31.02
N LYS A 33 -18.54 -20.32 30.48
CA LYS A 33 -19.24 -19.16 31.06
C LYS A 33 -20.62 -18.96 30.43
N ASP A 34 -21.42 -18.08 31.03
CA ASP A 34 -22.80 -17.71 30.66
C ASP A 34 -22.99 -17.06 29.27
N GLY A 35 -21.90 -16.86 28.51
CA GLY A 35 -21.94 -16.30 27.16
C GLY A 35 -22.20 -14.78 27.11
N ALA A 36 -22.30 -14.08 28.25
CA ALA A 36 -22.59 -12.64 28.27
C ALA A 36 -21.54 -11.81 27.49
N ASP A 37 -20.27 -12.20 27.59
CA ASP A 37 -19.18 -11.53 26.86
C ASP A 37 -19.23 -11.81 25.35
N PHE A 38 -19.69 -13.00 24.95
CA PHE A 38 -19.88 -13.34 23.53
C PHE A 38 -20.99 -12.48 22.90
N ILE A 39 -22.09 -12.30 23.62
CA ILE A 39 -23.21 -11.45 23.18
C ILE A 39 -22.75 -10.00 23.01
N LYS A 40 -21.99 -9.46 23.97
CA LYS A 40 -21.42 -8.09 23.86
C LYS A 40 -20.54 -7.92 22.61
N VAL A 41 -19.72 -8.92 22.29
CA VAL A 41 -18.88 -8.91 21.07
C VAL A 41 -19.74 -8.96 19.80
N GLN A 42 -20.78 -9.77 19.75
CA GLN A 42 -21.72 -9.84 18.63
C GLN A 42 -22.48 -8.54 18.41
N GLU A 43 -22.99 -7.92 19.48
CA GLU A 43 -23.71 -6.66 19.43
C GLU A 43 -22.82 -5.51 18.95
N ALA A 44 -21.60 -5.41 19.48
CA ALA A 44 -20.64 -4.39 19.07
C ALA A 44 -20.29 -4.50 17.58
N PHE A 45 -20.06 -5.72 17.07
CA PHE A 45 -19.78 -5.95 15.66
C PHE A 45 -21.00 -5.68 14.77
N SER A 46 -22.20 -6.03 15.22
CA SER A 46 -23.45 -5.78 14.48
C SER A 46 -23.76 -4.30 14.37
N ARG A 47 -23.56 -3.52 15.45
CA ARG A 47 -23.65 -2.06 15.44
C ARG A 47 -22.65 -1.43 14.47
N PHE A 48 -21.40 -1.91 14.49
CA PHE A 48 -20.40 -1.47 13.51
C PHE A 48 -20.84 -1.81 12.08
N ARG A 49 -21.25 -3.04 11.79
CA ARG A 49 -21.66 -3.48 10.45
C ARG A 49 -22.82 -2.64 9.89
N ASN A 50 -23.78 -2.30 10.75
CA ASN A 50 -24.93 -1.49 10.37
C ASN A 50 -24.57 0.00 10.18
N ASN A 51 -23.52 0.48 10.85
CA ASN A 51 -23.02 1.86 10.71
C ASN A 51 -21.90 2.02 9.65
N ALA A 52 -21.25 0.93 9.24
CA ALA A 52 -20.15 0.92 8.27
C ALA A 52 -20.57 1.30 6.83
N GLY A 53 -21.88 1.45 6.57
CA GLY A 53 -22.42 2.02 5.33
C GLY A 53 -22.75 3.52 5.40
N LYS A 54 -22.74 4.13 6.59
CA LYS A 54 -23.12 5.55 6.79
C LYS A 54 -21.91 6.49 6.95
N GLY A 55 -20.73 5.94 7.20
CA GLY A 55 -19.46 6.66 7.18
C GLY A 55 -18.84 6.79 5.79
N SER A 56 -19.64 7.19 4.80
CA SER A 56 -19.12 7.65 3.52
C SER A 56 -18.55 9.06 3.74
N LEU A 57 -17.31 9.16 4.22
CA LEU A 57 -16.47 10.34 3.96
C LEU A 57 -16.20 10.36 2.45
N ARG A 58 -17.23 10.73 1.68
CA ARG A 58 -17.06 11.16 0.30
C ARG A 58 -16.18 12.41 0.38
N PRO A 59 -14.98 12.42 -0.22
CA PRO A 59 -14.25 13.67 -0.38
C PRO A 59 -15.18 14.61 -1.16
N THR A 60 -15.57 15.72 -0.54
CA THR A 60 -16.41 16.78 -1.11
C THR A 60 -15.66 17.62 -2.14
N ALA A 61 -14.33 17.53 -2.19
CA ALA A 61 -13.51 18.22 -3.17
C ALA A 61 -13.62 17.55 -4.55
N ALA A 62 -13.79 18.37 -5.59
CA ALA A 62 -13.65 17.94 -6.97
C ALA A 62 -12.27 17.30 -7.19
N PHE A 63 -12.24 16.08 -7.72
CA PHE A 63 -10.99 15.38 -7.98
C PHE A 63 -10.25 16.03 -9.15
N ASP A 64 -9.10 16.65 -8.88
CA ASP A 64 -8.18 17.18 -9.89
C ASP A 64 -6.93 16.29 -10.04
N PRO A 65 -6.82 15.46 -11.10
CA PRO A 65 -5.68 14.56 -11.28
C PRO A 65 -4.35 15.29 -11.51
N PHE A 66 -4.37 16.57 -11.84
CA PHE A 66 -3.18 17.37 -12.13
C PHE A 66 -2.62 18.07 -10.88
N LYS A 67 -3.43 18.26 -9.83
CA LYS A 67 -3.04 18.98 -8.61
C LYS A 67 -1.75 18.44 -8.01
N VAL A 68 -1.70 17.13 -7.76
CA VAL A 68 -0.53 16.46 -7.14
C VAL A 68 0.72 16.58 -8.01
N ILE A 69 0.56 16.62 -9.33
CA ILE A 69 1.66 16.75 -10.28
C ILE A 69 2.19 18.19 -10.28
N ARG A 70 1.32 19.20 -10.26
CA ARG A 70 1.73 20.61 -10.15
C ARG A 70 2.47 20.88 -8.84
N GLU A 71 2.06 20.25 -7.75
CA GLU A 71 2.72 20.36 -6.44
C GLU A 71 4.14 19.77 -6.41
N THR A 72 4.57 19.01 -7.44
CA THR A 72 5.96 18.56 -7.54
C THR A 72 6.88 19.63 -8.11
N GLY A 73 6.35 20.77 -8.57
CA GLY A 73 7.12 21.80 -9.27
C GLY A 73 7.43 21.46 -10.73
N TRP A 74 6.86 20.39 -11.29
CA TRP A 74 7.06 20.00 -12.69
C TRP A 74 6.49 21.07 -13.64
N LYS A 75 7.30 21.49 -14.60
CA LYS A 75 6.94 22.52 -15.60
C LYS A 75 6.72 21.96 -17.01
N GLY A 76 7.00 20.68 -17.24
CA GLY A 76 6.79 20.04 -18.54
C GLY A 76 5.34 19.63 -18.79
N GLY A 77 5.09 18.98 -19.93
CA GLY A 77 3.76 18.48 -20.29
C GLY A 77 3.26 17.35 -19.37
N PHE A 78 1.94 17.20 -19.26
CA PHE A 78 1.28 16.14 -18.49
C PHE A 78 1.12 14.86 -19.32
N GLN A 79 2.23 14.27 -19.75
CA GLN A 79 2.22 12.94 -20.36
C GLN A 79 1.91 11.87 -19.30
N ALA A 80 1.23 10.79 -19.70
CA ALA A 80 0.71 9.80 -18.77
C ALA A 80 1.82 9.11 -17.96
N LYS A 81 2.92 8.69 -18.61
CA LYS A 81 4.10 8.10 -17.98
C LYS A 81 4.69 9.02 -16.90
N ASN A 82 5.01 10.25 -17.28
CA ASN A 82 5.67 11.22 -16.42
C ASN A 82 4.79 11.56 -15.22
N SER A 83 3.49 11.76 -15.46
CA SER A 83 2.53 12.07 -14.42
C SER A 83 2.33 10.90 -13.45
N LEU A 84 2.35 9.66 -13.95
CA LEU A 84 2.34 8.47 -13.08
C LEU A 84 3.56 8.46 -12.16
N TYR A 85 4.76 8.66 -12.71
CA TYR A 85 5.99 8.61 -11.93
C TYR A 85 6.10 9.75 -10.91
N LEU A 86 5.69 10.96 -11.27
CA LEU A 86 5.61 12.10 -10.34
C LEU A 86 4.58 11.84 -9.24
N GLY A 87 3.44 11.21 -9.57
CA GLY A 87 2.47 10.73 -8.59
C GLY A 87 3.09 9.73 -7.61
N LEU A 88 3.83 8.74 -8.13
CA LEU A 88 4.54 7.76 -7.32
C LEU A 88 5.63 8.43 -6.46
N TYR A 89 6.42 9.35 -7.00
CA TYR A 89 7.38 10.17 -6.24
C TYR A 89 6.70 10.81 -5.02
N ARG A 90 5.57 11.52 -5.22
CA ARG A 90 4.83 12.12 -4.11
C ARG A 90 4.29 11.10 -3.12
N TYR A 91 3.84 9.94 -3.60
CA TYR A 91 3.35 8.86 -2.73
C TYR A 91 4.44 8.31 -1.81
N PHE A 92 5.63 8.04 -2.36
CA PHE A 92 6.73 7.50 -1.56
C PHE A 92 7.35 8.57 -0.66
N LEU A 93 7.53 9.80 -1.15
CA LEU A 93 8.00 10.94 -0.34
C LEU A 93 7.08 11.22 0.84
N SER A 94 5.77 11.12 0.64
CA SER A 94 4.77 11.30 1.69
C SER A 94 4.66 10.10 2.64
N GLY A 95 5.46 9.04 2.46
CA GLY A 95 5.43 7.85 3.29
C GLY A 95 4.16 7.01 3.13
N LEU A 96 3.39 7.17 2.05
CA LEU A 96 2.10 6.51 1.88
C LEU A 96 2.19 5.01 1.67
N HIS A 97 3.38 4.44 1.47
CA HIS A 97 3.60 3.00 1.55
C HIS A 97 3.35 2.44 2.97
N SER A 98 3.43 3.28 4.00
CA SER A 98 3.11 2.94 5.40
C SER A 98 1.61 3.07 5.68
N TYR A 99 1.02 2.01 6.24
CA TYR A 99 -0.38 2.04 6.66
C TYR A 99 -0.67 3.16 7.66
N ARG A 100 0.20 3.34 8.66
CA ARG A 100 0.06 4.37 9.70
C ARG A 100 -0.12 5.78 9.12
N ILE A 101 0.55 6.09 8.01
CA ILE A 101 0.43 7.39 7.36
C ILE A 101 -0.86 7.47 6.55
N ARG A 102 -1.23 6.38 5.84
CA ARG A 102 -2.47 6.33 5.06
C ARG A 102 -3.73 6.44 5.92
N SER A 103 -3.74 5.82 7.10
CA SER A 103 -4.88 5.83 8.03
C SER A 103 -4.98 7.10 8.88
N ASN A 104 -4.05 8.04 8.75
CA ASN A 104 -4.12 9.31 9.46
C ASN A 104 -5.29 10.17 8.94
N GLN A 105 -6.31 10.37 9.78
CA GLN A 105 -7.52 11.12 9.46
C GLN A 105 -7.23 12.58 9.07
N VAL A 106 -6.25 13.23 9.71
CA VAL A 106 -5.88 14.63 9.41
C VAL A 106 -5.34 14.77 7.99
N LEU A 107 -4.71 13.72 7.46
CA LEU A 107 -4.10 13.71 6.13
C LEU A 107 -4.94 12.97 5.09
N GLN A 108 -6.15 12.51 5.46
CA GLN A 108 -6.94 11.59 4.65
C GLN A 108 -7.24 12.15 3.26
N GLU A 109 -7.65 13.41 3.16
CA GLU A 109 -7.99 14.04 1.89
C GLU A 109 -6.76 14.10 0.96
N ARG A 110 -5.62 14.60 1.48
CA ARG A 110 -4.35 14.64 0.75
C ARG A 110 -3.92 13.25 0.28
N ASN A 111 -3.99 12.27 1.17
CA ASN A 111 -3.57 10.90 0.89
C ASN A 111 -4.45 10.26 -0.20
N LEU A 112 -5.77 10.45 -0.11
CA LEU A 112 -6.73 10.00 -1.13
C LEU A 112 -6.49 10.70 -2.46
N GLN A 113 -6.18 11.99 -2.45
CA GLN A 113 -5.87 12.74 -3.66
C GLN A 113 -4.65 12.15 -4.38
N ILE A 114 -3.56 11.87 -3.65
CA ILE A 114 -2.34 11.25 -4.23
C ILE A 114 -2.65 9.87 -4.82
N ILE A 115 -3.35 9.02 -4.07
CA ILE A 115 -3.71 7.66 -4.52
C ILE A 115 -4.59 7.72 -5.78
N ARG A 116 -5.61 8.58 -5.80
CA ARG A 116 -6.50 8.75 -6.96
C ARG A 116 -5.74 9.31 -8.17
N THR A 117 -4.82 10.25 -7.97
CA THR A 117 -3.96 10.75 -9.05
C THR A 117 -3.13 9.61 -9.66
N ILE A 118 -2.51 8.76 -8.84
CA ILE A 118 -1.73 7.59 -9.34
C ILE A 118 -2.63 6.68 -10.16
N LEU A 119 -3.79 6.28 -9.62
CA LEU A 119 -4.72 5.39 -10.32
C LEU A 119 -5.22 5.98 -11.64
N TYR A 120 -5.49 7.28 -11.69
CA TYR A 120 -5.91 7.98 -12.90
C TYR A 120 -4.84 7.94 -14.00
N TRP A 121 -3.58 8.24 -13.65
CA TRP A 121 -2.48 8.23 -14.62
C TRP A 121 -2.04 6.81 -14.98
N ALA A 122 -2.14 5.87 -14.06
CA ALA A 122 -1.94 4.45 -14.30
C ALA A 122 -2.92 3.93 -15.36
N GLU A 123 -4.22 4.21 -15.23
CA GLU A 123 -5.23 3.76 -16.20
C GLU A 123 -4.94 4.22 -17.64
N LYS A 124 -4.28 5.38 -17.80
CA LYS A 124 -3.89 5.94 -19.10
C LYS A 124 -2.56 5.42 -19.62
N TYR A 125 -1.64 5.07 -18.72
CA TYR A 125 -0.28 4.66 -19.07
C TYR A 125 -0.17 3.13 -19.19
N ASP A 126 -0.55 2.44 -18.13
CA ASP A 126 -0.48 1.00 -17.99
C ASP A 126 -1.60 0.50 -17.05
N LYS A 127 -2.62 -0.13 -17.66
CA LYS A 127 -3.77 -0.67 -16.94
C LYS A 127 -3.40 -1.82 -16.00
N GLU A 128 -2.34 -2.58 -16.29
CA GLU A 128 -1.91 -3.64 -15.39
C GLU A 128 -1.40 -3.06 -14.07
N PHE A 129 -0.71 -1.91 -14.14
CA PHE A 129 -0.20 -1.23 -12.95
C PHE A 129 -1.31 -0.83 -11.97
N VAL A 130 -2.53 -0.53 -12.45
CA VAL A 130 -3.69 -0.23 -11.58
C VAL A 130 -3.96 -1.39 -10.63
N ARG A 131 -3.94 -2.63 -11.15
CA ARG A 131 -4.13 -3.85 -10.36
C ARG A 131 -2.97 -4.04 -9.38
N ILE A 132 -1.74 -3.91 -9.86
CA ILE A 132 -0.51 -4.08 -9.06
C ILE A 132 -0.51 -3.08 -7.89
N PHE A 133 -0.72 -1.80 -8.16
CA PHE A 133 -0.72 -0.74 -7.16
C PHE A 133 -1.86 -0.89 -6.15
N THR A 134 -3.05 -1.31 -6.59
CA THR A 134 -4.18 -1.60 -5.70
C THR A 134 -3.88 -2.77 -4.78
N ASN A 135 -3.31 -3.86 -5.32
CA ASN A 135 -2.90 -5.02 -4.54
C ASN A 135 -1.79 -4.69 -3.56
N PHE A 136 -0.80 -3.91 -3.98
CA PHE A 136 0.29 -3.41 -3.15
C PHE A 136 -0.25 -2.62 -1.96
N ASN A 137 -1.19 -1.70 -2.18
CA ASN A 137 -1.79 -0.92 -1.10
C ASN A 137 -2.62 -1.79 -0.14
N ARG A 138 -3.31 -2.83 -0.65
CA ARG A 138 -4.06 -3.80 0.16
C ARG A 138 -3.17 -4.79 0.92
N SER A 139 -2.00 -5.15 0.40
CA SER A 139 -1.12 -6.15 1.02
C SER A 139 -0.41 -5.65 2.28
N VAL A 140 -0.26 -4.33 2.42
CA VAL A 140 0.26 -3.71 3.65
C VAL A 140 -0.60 -4.10 4.86
N PHE A 141 -1.89 -4.38 4.68
CA PHE A 141 -2.82 -4.70 5.77
C PHE A 141 -2.65 -6.12 6.35
N ASN A 142 -1.78 -6.96 5.78
CA ASN A 142 -1.63 -8.35 6.22
C ASN A 142 -0.67 -8.55 7.42
N HIS A 143 -0.50 -7.53 8.26
CA HIS A 143 0.35 -7.51 9.46
C HIS A 143 0.01 -8.58 10.54
N LEU A 144 -1.02 -9.39 10.34
CA LEU A 144 -1.47 -10.40 11.30
C LEU A 144 -0.83 -11.78 11.13
N ARG A 145 0.08 -11.97 10.16
CA ARG A 145 0.93 -13.16 10.11
C ARG A 145 2.29 -12.84 10.71
N ILE A 146 2.50 -13.26 11.96
CA ILE A 146 3.84 -13.51 12.48
C ILE A 146 4.31 -14.76 11.72
N SER A 147 4.81 -14.58 10.49
CA SER A 147 5.54 -15.63 9.80
C SER A 147 6.91 -15.75 10.46
N GLU A 148 7.48 -16.96 10.47
CA GLU A 148 8.87 -17.19 10.89
C GLU A 148 9.85 -16.28 10.11
N HIS A 149 9.47 -15.85 8.92
CA HIS A 149 10.25 -15.02 8.00
C HIS A 149 9.86 -13.52 8.01
N TYR A 150 9.15 -13.05 9.04
CA TYR A 150 8.66 -11.67 9.08
C TYR A 150 9.79 -10.63 8.99
N ARG A 151 10.94 -10.90 9.62
CA ARG A 151 12.10 -9.99 9.59
C ARG A 151 12.69 -9.89 8.19
N GLU A 152 12.76 -11.00 7.49
CA GLU A 152 13.27 -11.14 6.13
C GLU A 152 12.32 -10.47 5.14
N GLU A 153 11.00 -10.62 5.32
CA GLU A 153 10.00 -9.88 4.56
C GLU A 153 10.17 -8.36 4.74
N LEU A 154 10.33 -7.89 5.98
CA LEU A 154 10.57 -6.46 6.25
C LEU A 154 11.86 -5.97 5.58
N LYS A 155 12.92 -6.78 5.61
CA LYS A 155 14.18 -6.48 4.93
C LYS A 155 13.97 -6.37 3.42
N ALA A 156 13.26 -7.31 2.80
CA ALA A 156 12.95 -7.30 1.38
C ALA A 156 12.14 -6.05 0.98
N ARG A 157 11.14 -5.66 1.79
CA ARG A 157 10.37 -4.43 1.57
C ARG A 157 11.25 -3.19 1.67
N LYS A 158 12.15 -3.12 2.65
CA LYS A 158 13.11 -2.01 2.77
C LYS A 158 14.02 -1.90 1.54
N ILE A 159 14.50 -3.03 1.03
CA ILE A 159 15.31 -3.08 -0.20
C ILE A 159 14.48 -2.61 -1.41
N LEU A 160 13.20 -2.98 -1.52
CA LEU A 160 12.33 -2.46 -2.59
C LEU A 160 12.17 -0.95 -2.50
N LEU A 161 11.94 -0.40 -1.31
CA LEU A 161 11.77 1.05 -1.14
C LEU A 161 13.04 1.81 -1.54
N ASP A 162 14.22 1.27 -1.21
CA ASP A 162 15.51 1.78 -1.66
C ASP A 162 15.67 1.66 -3.20
N GLY A 163 15.29 0.51 -3.77
CA GLY A 163 15.23 0.34 -5.23
C GLY A 163 14.30 1.35 -5.92
N PHE A 164 13.15 1.64 -5.33
CA PHE A 164 12.22 2.63 -5.85
C PHE A 164 12.78 4.06 -5.82
N TYR A 165 13.55 4.41 -4.79
CA TYR A 165 14.30 5.67 -4.77
C TYR A 165 15.28 5.74 -5.95
N TRP A 166 16.07 4.69 -6.18
CA TRP A 166 17.00 4.63 -7.31
C TRP A 166 16.30 4.60 -8.67
N PHE A 167 15.11 3.99 -8.76
CA PHE A 167 14.26 4.04 -9.94
C PHE A 167 13.93 5.49 -10.30
N LEU A 168 13.42 6.26 -9.35
CA LEU A 168 13.06 7.65 -9.60
C LEU A 168 14.29 8.52 -9.91
N HIS A 169 15.41 8.26 -9.23
CA HIS A 169 16.66 8.95 -9.52
C HIS A 169 17.18 8.64 -10.94
N TYR A 170 17.04 7.40 -11.41
CA TYR A 170 17.32 7.06 -12.80
C TYR A 170 16.36 7.75 -13.76
N GLN A 171 15.06 7.75 -13.47
CA GLN A 171 14.06 8.42 -14.30
C GLN A 171 14.29 9.94 -14.37
N ASP A 172 14.88 10.55 -13.33
CA ASP A 172 15.26 11.97 -13.33
C ASP A 172 16.56 12.25 -14.10
N THR A 173 17.60 11.44 -13.84
CA THR A 173 18.97 11.76 -14.28
C THR A 173 19.41 11.03 -15.56
N GLY A 174 18.74 9.94 -15.92
CA GLY A 174 19.14 9.03 -16.99
C GLY A 174 20.47 8.30 -16.78
N ARG A 175 21.09 8.39 -15.60
CA ARG A 175 22.42 7.81 -15.33
C ARG A 175 22.36 6.29 -15.25
N GLU A 176 23.14 5.61 -16.08
CA GLU A 176 23.19 4.14 -16.12
C GLU A 176 23.65 3.52 -14.78
N SER A 177 24.51 4.19 -14.02
CA SER A 177 24.89 3.74 -12.68
C SER A 177 23.69 3.66 -11.73
N SER A 178 22.74 4.61 -11.82
CA SER A 178 21.51 4.59 -11.05
C SER A 178 20.58 3.47 -11.50
N ARG A 179 20.51 3.21 -12.82
CA ARG A 179 19.77 2.08 -13.39
C ARG A 179 20.28 0.75 -12.83
N ARG A 180 21.60 0.56 -12.82
CA ARG A 180 22.24 -0.66 -12.32
C ARG A 180 21.97 -0.90 -10.83
N ILE A 181 22.16 0.12 -9.99
CA ILE A 181 21.87 0.02 -8.56
C ILE A 181 20.39 -0.29 -8.34
N CYS A 182 19.49 0.39 -9.06
CA CYS A 182 18.06 0.10 -8.99
C CYS A 182 17.79 -1.38 -9.31
N LEU A 183 18.30 -1.87 -10.43
CA LEU A 183 18.09 -3.25 -10.87
C LEU A 183 18.60 -4.27 -9.85
N GLU A 184 19.79 -4.06 -9.28
CA GLU A 184 20.34 -4.91 -8.21
C GLU A 184 19.43 -4.96 -6.99
N LYS A 185 18.90 -3.81 -6.55
CA LYS A 185 17.97 -3.72 -5.41
C LYS A 185 16.66 -4.43 -5.71
N LEU A 186 16.08 -4.20 -6.90
CA LEU A 186 14.82 -4.84 -7.30
C LEU A 186 15.00 -6.37 -7.40
N ASN A 187 16.09 -6.84 -7.97
CA ASN A 187 16.43 -8.27 -8.06
C ASN A 187 16.60 -8.91 -6.68
N ALA A 188 17.36 -8.27 -5.78
CA ALA A 188 17.54 -8.76 -4.42
C ALA A 188 16.21 -8.81 -3.65
N SER A 189 15.37 -7.78 -3.77
CA SER A 189 14.05 -7.75 -3.13
C SER A 189 13.13 -8.83 -3.69
N ALA A 190 13.01 -8.95 -5.02
CA ALA A 190 12.18 -9.95 -5.67
C ALA A 190 12.62 -11.38 -5.30
N PHE A 191 13.93 -11.65 -5.27
CA PHE A 191 14.48 -12.94 -4.85
C PHE A 191 14.08 -13.28 -3.41
N MET A 192 14.25 -12.35 -2.46
CA MET A 192 13.83 -12.58 -1.08
C MET A 192 12.31 -12.82 -0.98
N LEU A 193 11.49 -11.97 -1.62
CA LEU A 193 10.04 -12.13 -1.60
C LEU A 193 9.58 -13.46 -2.20
N ARG A 194 10.28 -13.97 -3.20
CA ARG A 194 10.01 -15.28 -3.82
C ARG A 194 10.35 -16.43 -2.89
N LEU A 195 11.50 -16.37 -2.19
CA LEU A 195 11.90 -17.40 -1.22
C LEU A 195 10.91 -17.51 -0.05
N PHE A 196 10.37 -16.38 0.41
CA PHE A 196 9.49 -16.33 1.58
C PHE A 196 8.00 -16.31 1.22
N SER A 197 7.65 -16.35 -0.08
CA SER A 197 6.26 -16.55 -0.48
C SER A 197 5.92 -18.03 -0.28
N PRO A 198 4.87 -18.38 0.47
CA PRO A 198 4.45 -19.78 0.60
C PRO A 198 4.19 -20.37 -0.79
N LEU A 199 4.88 -21.48 -1.10
CA LEU A 199 4.73 -22.26 -2.34
C LEU A 199 3.33 -22.88 -2.49
N THR A 200 2.53 -22.84 -1.42
CA THR A 200 1.13 -23.29 -1.44
C THR A 200 0.29 -22.19 -2.09
N GLY A 201 -0.35 -22.51 -3.23
CA GLY A 201 -1.14 -21.63 -4.12
C GLY A 201 -2.35 -20.89 -3.51
N SER A 202 -2.29 -20.50 -2.24
CA SER A 202 -3.17 -19.51 -1.63
C SER A 202 -2.87 -18.14 -2.25
N VAL A 203 -3.73 -17.74 -3.18
CA VAL A 203 -3.81 -16.51 -4.01
C VAL A 203 -3.72 -15.17 -3.25
N LYS A 204 -3.37 -15.16 -1.95
CA LYS A 204 -3.38 -13.98 -1.08
C LYS A 204 -2.11 -13.83 -0.23
N SER A 205 -0.95 -14.21 -0.78
CA SER A 205 0.32 -13.89 -0.12
C SER A 205 0.60 -12.39 -0.23
N PRO A 206 0.85 -11.66 0.87
CA PRO A 206 1.24 -10.25 0.82
C PRO A 206 2.47 -10.03 -0.05
N CYS A 207 3.42 -10.98 -0.02
CA CYS A 207 4.67 -10.95 -0.77
C CYS A 207 4.46 -10.86 -2.28
N LEU A 208 3.38 -11.45 -2.80
CA LEU A 208 3.07 -11.45 -4.23
C LEU A 208 2.90 -10.02 -4.76
N ALA A 209 2.14 -9.18 -4.06
CA ALA A 209 1.90 -7.81 -4.49
C ALA A 209 3.17 -6.93 -4.45
N TRP A 210 4.08 -7.21 -3.52
CA TRP A 210 5.38 -6.54 -3.48
C TRP A 210 6.28 -7.02 -4.63
N MET A 211 6.26 -8.32 -4.93
CA MET A 211 7.02 -8.91 -6.03
C MET A 211 6.52 -8.42 -7.39
N GLU A 212 5.21 -8.33 -7.60
CA GLU A 212 4.61 -7.76 -8.82
C GLU A 212 5.08 -6.31 -9.04
N LEU A 213 5.17 -5.52 -7.97
CA LEU A 213 5.70 -4.16 -8.06
C LEU A 213 7.20 -4.15 -8.42
N CYS A 214 8.01 -5.07 -7.86
CA CYS A 214 9.42 -5.21 -8.25
C CYS A 214 9.55 -5.49 -9.76
N LEU A 215 8.78 -6.46 -10.26
CA LEU A 215 8.84 -6.90 -11.67
C LEU A 215 8.40 -5.79 -12.61
N TRP A 216 7.32 -5.08 -12.27
CA TRP A 216 6.87 -3.93 -13.04
C TRP A 216 7.95 -2.84 -13.11
N LEU A 217 8.57 -2.49 -11.97
CA LEU A 217 9.66 -1.50 -11.95
C LEU A 217 10.86 -1.93 -12.79
N GLN A 218 11.18 -3.23 -12.83
CA GLN A 218 12.26 -3.76 -13.68
C GLN A 218 11.95 -3.55 -15.16
N GLN A 219 10.71 -3.83 -15.60
CA GLN A 219 10.28 -3.59 -16.98
C GLN A 219 10.33 -2.09 -17.33
N GLU A 220 10.00 -1.21 -16.38
CA GLU A 220 10.09 0.23 -16.58
C GLU A 220 11.53 0.76 -16.67
N LEU A 221 12.52 0.04 -16.12
CA LEU A 221 13.94 0.42 -16.25
C LEU A 221 14.48 0.25 -17.68
N ASP A 222 13.86 -0.58 -18.50
CA ASP A 222 14.27 -0.79 -19.90
C ASP A 222 13.73 0.29 -20.84
N LYS A 223 12.85 1.16 -20.35
CA LYS A 223 12.32 2.30 -21.11
C LYS A 223 13.17 3.54 -20.87
N GLU A 224 13.15 4.46 -21.85
CA GLU A 224 13.87 5.72 -21.74
C GLU A 224 13.49 6.51 -20.48
N PRO A 225 14.47 7.13 -19.79
CA PRO A 225 14.21 7.96 -18.62
C PRO A 225 13.39 9.20 -18.99
N VAL A 226 12.63 9.71 -18.04
CA VAL A 226 11.73 10.84 -18.27
C VAL A 226 12.43 12.20 -18.28
N GLY A 227 13.44 12.39 -17.43
CA GLY A 227 14.08 13.69 -17.21
C GLY A 227 13.18 14.65 -16.42
N PHE A 228 12.88 14.34 -15.15
CA PHE A 228 11.93 15.15 -14.36
C PHE A 228 12.45 16.55 -14.00
N HIS A 229 13.75 16.82 -14.04
CA HIS A 229 14.36 18.12 -13.74
C HIS A 229 13.69 18.81 -12.54
N ILE A 230 13.38 18.03 -11.50
CA ILE A 230 12.64 18.54 -10.34
C ILE A 230 13.63 19.43 -9.59
N LEU A 231 13.31 20.72 -9.50
CA LEU A 231 14.11 21.66 -8.70
C LEU A 231 13.97 21.23 -7.24
N PHE A 232 15.07 20.76 -6.66
CA PHE A 232 15.20 20.45 -5.23
C PHE A 232 15.10 21.72 -4.39
#